data_AF-A0A2W5ZGB8-F1
#
_entry.id   AF-A0A2W5ZGB8-F1
#
_cell.length_a   1.000
_cell.length_b   1.000
_cell.length_c   1.000
_cell.angle_alpha   90.00
_cell.angle_beta   90.00
_cell.angle_gamma   90.00
#
_symmetry.space_group_name_H-M   'P 1'
#
loop_
_entity.id
_entity.type
_entity.pdbx_description
1 polymer ?
#
loop_
_entity_poly.entity_id
_entity_poly.type
_entity_poly.pdbx_seq_one_letter_code
_entity_poly.pdbx_strand_id
1 'polypeptide(L)'
;MFFSTGNSDPNQDTYDGKTNIQESVVKVDSQLVNLLGIFTPSNEFDLEQTDDDLGSGGVLLLPPQPGPFADLVVATSKSGTMYLLNRASLGGFTPGGPDNVLDEKSIGQCWCGPSYFTGPDGVGRIVSSGGGANGAQITVWKIQTSPTVAFVQKGAAAPVPSGQDGGTFTSVSSNGTQAGTAIIWATGRPTDSNPAAVNLYAFAETPSGGTLPLLFSSQAGSWPNTGGNANIVPLVAMDMCLWRAINS
;
A
#
# COMPACT_ATOMS: atom_id res chain seq x y z
N MET A 1 6.11 -16.68 -7.80
CA MET A 1 5.60 -15.99 -6.60
C MET A 1 6.20 -14.59 -6.54
N PHE A 2 5.57 -13.66 -5.82
CA PHE A 2 6.12 -12.32 -5.54
C PHE A 2 6.18 -12.08 -4.04
N PHE A 3 7.21 -11.41 -3.56
CA PHE A 3 7.35 -10.95 -2.17
C PHE A 3 8.24 -9.70 -2.13
N SER A 4 8.22 -9.00 -0.99
CA SER A 4 9.15 -7.92 -0.68
C SER A 4 10.15 -8.35 0.39
N THR A 5 11.33 -7.75 0.36
CA THR A 5 12.37 -7.84 1.39
C THR A 5 12.54 -6.47 2.07
N GLY A 6 13.02 -6.48 3.31
CA GLY A 6 13.34 -5.28 4.08
C GLY A 6 14.83 -5.26 4.45
N ASN A 7 15.14 -4.68 5.61
CA ASN A 7 16.49 -4.38 6.09
C ASN A 7 17.47 -5.58 6.12
N SER A 8 18.75 -5.22 6.14
CA SER A 8 19.97 -6.01 6.21
C SER A 8 20.96 -5.42 7.24
N ASP A 9 22.10 -4.86 6.82
CA ASP A 9 23.08 -4.18 7.68
C ASP A 9 23.06 -2.65 7.45
N PRO A 10 22.62 -1.84 8.42
CA PRO A 10 22.56 -0.39 8.28
C PRO A 10 23.91 0.31 8.29
N ASN A 11 25.01 -0.41 8.55
CA ASN A 11 26.36 0.17 8.56
C ASN A 11 27.15 -0.18 7.30
N GLN A 12 26.65 -1.10 6.47
CA GLN A 12 27.36 -1.56 5.28
C GLN A 12 26.38 -1.93 4.18
N ASP A 13 26.53 -1.30 3.01
CA ASP A 13 25.84 -1.75 1.80
C ASP A 13 26.36 -3.14 1.41
N THR A 14 25.49 -4.14 1.57
CA THR A 14 25.78 -5.53 1.23
C THR A 14 25.04 -6.00 -0.03
N TYR A 15 24.30 -5.11 -0.72
CA TYR A 15 23.47 -5.47 -1.87
C TYR A 15 24.31 -6.09 -3.00
N ASP A 16 23.87 -7.22 -3.54
CA ASP A 16 24.51 -7.86 -4.69
C ASP A 16 23.52 -8.22 -5.82
N GLY A 17 22.22 -8.00 -5.60
CA GLY A 17 21.14 -8.32 -6.54
C GLY A 17 20.93 -9.81 -6.79
N LYS A 18 21.53 -10.69 -5.97
CA LYS A 18 21.52 -12.16 -6.14
C LYS A 18 21.20 -12.89 -4.84
N THR A 19 22.04 -12.69 -3.82
CA THR A 19 21.94 -13.34 -2.51
C THR A 19 21.57 -12.34 -1.42
N ASN A 20 22.08 -11.11 -1.54
CA ASN A 20 21.70 -9.96 -0.74
C ASN A 20 20.83 -9.05 -1.62
N ILE A 21 19.54 -9.15 -1.35
CA ILE A 21 18.46 -8.51 -2.10
C ILE A 21 17.55 -7.77 -1.13
N GLN A 22 18.12 -7.09 -0.13
CA GLN A 22 17.37 -6.21 0.77
C GLN A 22 16.58 -5.16 -0.03
N GLU A 23 15.56 -4.58 0.60
CA GLU A 23 14.80 -3.48 0.01
C GLU A 23 14.26 -3.75 -1.40
N SER A 24 13.77 -4.97 -1.67
CA SER A 24 13.48 -5.41 -3.04
C SER A 24 12.09 -6.00 -3.20
N VAL A 25 11.47 -5.76 -4.35
CA VAL A 25 10.35 -6.58 -4.85
C VAL A 25 10.90 -7.70 -5.69
N VAL A 26 10.60 -8.93 -5.29
CA VAL A 26 11.25 -10.12 -5.81
C VAL A 26 10.22 -11.01 -6.50
N LYS A 27 10.52 -11.44 -7.73
CA LYS A 27 9.79 -12.48 -8.45
C LYS A 27 10.62 -13.75 -8.45
N VAL A 28 10.07 -14.83 -7.88
CA VAL A 28 10.69 -16.17 -7.90
C VAL A 28 9.85 -17.16 -8.67
N ASP A 29 10.47 -18.25 -9.10
CA ASP A 29 9.77 -19.38 -9.70
C ASP A 29 8.87 -20.11 -8.70
N SER A 30 8.13 -21.11 -9.18
CA SER A 30 7.20 -21.89 -8.34
C SER A 30 7.92 -22.82 -7.36
N GLN A 31 9.21 -23.09 -7.60
CA GLN A 31 10.03 -23.96 -6.76
C GLN A 31 10.83 -23.17 -5.71
N LEU A 32 10.78 -21.84 -5.76
CA LEU A 32 11.49 -20.92 -4.86
C LEU A 32 13.02 -21.02 -4.93
N VAL A 33 13.56 -21.48 -6.07
CA VAL A 33 15.00 -21.69 -6.25
C VAL A 33 15.62 -20.72 -7.24
N ASN A 34 14.82 -20.15 -8.14
CA ASN A 34 15.31 -19.19 -9.14
C ASN A 34 14.68 -17.81 -8.96
N LEU A 35 15.54 -16.80 -8.91
CA LEU A 35 15.16 -15.41 -9.07
C LEU A 35 14.79 -15.17 -10.55
N LEU A 36 13.52 -14.85 -10.80
CA LEU A 36 12.98 -14.56 -12.14
C LEU A 36 12.94 -13.06 -12.45
N GLY A 37 13.08 -12.21 -11.45
CA GLY A 37 13.10 -10.76 -11.61
C GLY A 37 13.19 -10.07 -10.26
N ILE A 38 13.70 -8.85 -10.28
CA ILE A 38 13.88 -8.02 -9.09
C ILE A 38 13.64 -6.56 -9.44
N PHE A 39 13.11 -5.81 -8.49
CA PHE A 39 13.17 -4.36 -8.43
C PHE A 39 13.75 -3.98 -7.08
N THR A 40 14.70 -3.05 -7.08
CA THR A 40 15.30 -2.48 -5.87
C THR A 40 15.36 -0.97 -6.07
N PRO A 41 14.82 -0.15 -5.15
CA PRO A 41 14.92 1.30 -5.24
C PRO A 41 16.38 1.74 -5.32
N SER A 42 16.64 2.74 -6.14
CA SER A 42 17.98 3.30 -6.39
C SER A 42 18.67 3.84 -5.14
N ASN A 43 17.91 4.09 -4.07
CA ASN A 43 18.35 4.57 -2.77
C ASN A 43 18.24 3.49 -1.67
N GLU A 44 18.31 2.20 -2.01
CA GLU A 44 18.16 1.10 -1.03
C GLU A 44 19.04 1.25 0.22
N PHE A 45 20.30 1.65 0.07
CA PHE A 45 21.17 1.84 1.23
C PHE A 45 20.77 3.04 2.11
N ASP A 46 20.10 4.04 1.55
CA ASP A 46 19.53 5.12 2.36
C ASP A 46 18.31 4.62 3.16
N LEU A 47 17.46 3.79 2.54
CA LEU A 47 16.32 3.16 3.23
C LEU A 47 16.78 2.32 4.41
N GLU A 48 17.86 1.56 4.21
CA GLU A 48 18.47 0.75 5.26
C GLU A 48 18.96 1.63 6.44
N GLN A 49 19.68 2.72 6.16
CA GLN A 49 20.22 3.60 7.20
C GLN A 49 19.14 4.31 8.02
N THR A 50 17.93 4.48 7.47
CA THR A 50 16.80 5.15 8.13
C THR A 50 15.69 4.22 8.60
N ASP A 51 15.87 2.91 8.49
CA ASP A 51 14.83 1.91 8.81
C ASP A 51 13.54 2.17 8.00
N ASP A 52 13.65 2.57 6.73
CA ASP A 52 12.50 2.93 5.87
C ASP A 52 12.11 1.80 4.90
N ASP A 53 12.05 0.57 5.41
CA ASP A 53 11.92 -0.65 4.61
C ASP A 53 10.85 -0.57 3.50
N LEU A 54 11.21 -0.97 2.30
CA LEU A 54 10.31 -1.36 1.23
C LEU A 54 9.46 -2.56 1.65
N GLY A 55 10.05 -3.49 2.42
CA GLY A 55 9.40 -4.68 2.93
C GLY A 55 8.10 -4.41 3.69
N SER A 56 8.04 -3.26 4.38
CA SER A 56 6.95 -2.91 5.31
C SER A 56 5.62 -2.59 4.64
N GLY A 57 5.61 -2.11 3.40
CA GLY A 57 4.35 -1.74 2.72
C GLY A 57 3.72 -2.85 1.87
N GLY A 58 4.42 -3.97 1.70
CA GLY A 58 3.93 -5.14 0.98
C GLY A 58 3.83 -4.99 -0.54
N VAL A 59 3.39 -6.08 -1.19
CA VAL A 59 3.33 -6.22 -2.65
C VAL A 59 1.92 -6.64 -3.07
N LEU A 60 1.29 -5.86 -3.94
CA LEU A 60 -0.06 -6.07 -4.44
C LEU A 60 -0.03 -6.41 -5.94
N LEU A 61 -0.37 -7.66 -6.25
CA LEU A 61 -0.55 -8.12 -7.63
C LEU A 61 -1.93 -7.73 -8.14
N LEU A 62 -1.99 -7.03 -9.27
CA LEU A 62 -3.27 -6.61 -9.84
C LEU A 62 -3.91 -7.74 -10.67
N PRO A 63 -5.23 -7.78 -10.84
CA PRO A 63 -5.82 -8.46 -11.99
C PRO A 63 -5.29 -7.85 -13.31
N PRO A 64 -5.39 -8.56 -14.45
CA PRO A 64 -4.99 -8.04 -15.74
C PRO A 64 -5.61 -6.66 -16.04
N GLN A 65 -4.77 -5.71 -16.40
CA GLN A 65 -5.18 -4.36 -16.79
C GLN A 65 -5.32 -4.26 -18.32
N PRO A 66 -6.21 -3.40 -18.84
CA PRO A 66 -6.27 -3.15 -20.28
C PRO A 66 -5.03 -2.39 -20.75
N GLY A 67 -4.62 -2.54 -22.01
CA GLY A 67 -3.50 -1.79 -22.59
C GLY A 67 -2.20 -2.60 -22.72
N PRO A 68 -1.04 -1.93 -22.82
CA PRO A 68 0.22 -2.57 -23.23
C PRO A 68 0.83 -3.48 -22.15
N PHE A 69 0.53 -3.23 -20.88
CA PHE A 69 1.00 -4.03 -19.75
C PHE A 69 -0.19 -4.58 -18.98
N ALA A 70 -0.56 -5.84 -19.25
CA ALA A 70 -1.65 -6.49 -18.55
C ALA A 70 -1.28 -6.80 -17.09
N ASP A 71 -0.06 -7.28 -16.86
CA ASP A 71 0.37 -7.77 -15.56
C ASP A 71 1.19 -6.72 -14.80
N LEU A 72 0.52 -5.99 -13.92
CA LEU A 72 1.12 -4.95 -13.07
C LEU A 72 1.22 -5.38 -11.61
N VAL A 73 2.21 -4.84 -10.91
CA VAL A 73 2.35 -4.99 -9.45
C VAL A 73 2.55 -3.62 -8.83
N VAL A 74 1.99 -3.43 -7.65
CA VAL A 74 2.18 -2.22 -6.84
C VAL A 74 2.94 -2.61 -5.58
N ALA A 75 3.92 -1.81 -5.20
CA ALA A 75 4.61 -1.94 -3.93
C ALA A 75 4.64 -0.58 -3.23
N THR A 76 4.63 -0.60 -1.90
CA THR A 76 4.76 0.61 -1.08
C THR A 76 5.91 0.44 -0.11
N SER A 77 6.64 1.51 0.16
CA SER A 77 7.73 1.56 1.15
C SER A 77 7.31 2.36 2.38
N LYS A 78 7.87 2.01 3.54
CA LYS A 78 7.75 2.77 4.78
C LYS A 78 8.25 4.21 4.64
N SER A 79 9.21 4.48 3.75
CA SER A 79 9.62 5.84 3.34
C SER A 79 8.47 6.68 2.76
N GLY A 80 7.40 6.02 2.30
CA GLY A 80 6.21 6.65 1.75
C GLY A 80 6.21 6.78 0.24
N THR A 81 6.98 5.95 -0.46
CA THR A 81 6.91 5.82 -1.93
C THR A 81 6.05 4.63 -2.33
N MET A 82 5.16 4.85 -3.30
CA MET A 82 4.38 3.81 -3.98
C MET A 82 4.89 3.65 -5.40
N TYR A 83 5.25 2.42 -5.78
CA TYR A 83 5.81 2.07 -7.08
C TYR A 83 4.82 1.28 -7.92
N LEU A 84 4.76 1.57 -9.22
CA LEU A 84 4.06 0.78 -10.23
C LEU A 84 5.08 0.03 -11.09
N LEU A 85 5.06 -1.30 -11.05
CA LEU A 85 6.03 -2.13 -11.77
C LEU A 85 5.32 -3.02 -12.80
N ASN A 86 6.05 -3.36 -13.87
CA ASN A 86 5.64 -4.36 -14.85
C ASN A 86 6.09 -5.76 -14.37
N ARG A 87 5.18 -6.73 -14.19
CA ARG A 87 5.54 -8.08 -13.73
C ARG A 87 6.41 -8.86 -14.72
N ALA A 88 6.40 -8.49 -16.00
CA ALA A 88 7.25 -9.09 -17.02
C ALA A 88 8.70 -8.60 -16.91
N SER A 89 8.91 -7.37 -16.43
CA SER A 89 10.21 -6.74 -16.26
C SER A 89 10.14 -5.75 -15.10
N LEU A 90 10.57 -6.18 -13.92
CA LEU A 90 10.39 -5.42 -12.68
C LEU A 90 11.22 -4.12 -12.63
N GLY A 91 12.31 -4.02 -13.40
CA GLY A 91 13.11 -2.81 -13.50
C GLY A 91 14.56 -2.97 -13.06
N GLY A 92 14.85 -3.98 -12.22
CA GLY A 92 16.18 -4.20 -11.67
C GLY A 92 16.56 -3.16 -10.61
N PHE A 93 17.86 -2.98 -10.41
CA PHE A 93 18.44 -1.93 -9.60
C PHE A 93 19.21 -0.96 -10.50
N THR A 94 19.01 0.34 -10.28
CA THR A 94 19.73 1.40 -10.99
C THR A 94 20.48 2.26 -9.98
N PRO A 95 21.77 2.00 -9.70
CA PRO A 95 22.54 2.75 -8.72
C PRO A 95 22.54 4.26 -9.03
N GLY A 96 22.13 5.08 -8.07
CA GLY A 96 22.02 6.55 -8.25
C GLY A 96 20.83 7.01 -9.08
N GLY A 97 20.00 6.07 -9.54
CA GLY A 97 18.73 6.33 -10.19
C GLY A 97 18.82 6.90 -11.61
N PRO A 98 17.67 7.31 -12.19
CA PRO A 98 16.32 7.10 -11.64
C PRO A 98 15.90 5.63 -11.67
N ASP A 99 14.90 5.28 -10.87
CA ASP A 99 14.31 3.94 -10.88
C ASP A 99 13.63 3.61 -12.21
N ASN A 100 13.82 2.38 -12.69
CA ASN A 100 13.23 1.89 -13.94
C ASN A 100 11.83 1.27 -13.70
N VAL A 101 10.92 2.11 -13.19
CA VAL A 101 9.53 1.76 -12.88
C VAL A 101 8.56 2.41 -13.87
N LEU A 102 7.31 1.96 -13.88
CA LEU A 102 6.28 2.57 -14.75
C LEU A 102 5.83 3.93 -14.21
N ASP A 103 5.72 4.05 -12.89
CA ASP A 103 5.42 5.30 -12.19
C ASP A 103 5.74 5.16 -10.70
N GLU A 104 5.95 6.30 -10.04
CA GLU A 104 6.13 6.40 -8.60
C GLU A 104 5.33 7.59 -8.03
N LYS A 105 4.83 7.45 -6.80
CA LYS A 105 4.07 8.49 -6.10
C LYS A 105 4.45 8.53 -4.63
N SER A 106 4.64 9.74 -4.09
CA SER A 106 4.72 9.94 -2.65
C SER A 106 3.33 9.85 -2.04
N ILE A 107 3.19 9.00 -1.03
CA ILE A 107 1.94 8.74 -0.28
C ILE A 107 2.09 9.03 1.22
N GLY A 108 3.27 9.48 1.66
CA GLY A 108 3.63 9.60 3.08
C GLY A 108 3.97 8.25 3.70
N GLN A 109 4.60 8.26 4.88
CA GLN A 109 5.07 7.04 5.53
C GLN A 109 3.96 5.98 5.65
N CYS A 110 4.32 4.73 5.40
CA CYS A 110 3.36 3.66 5.21
C CYS A 110 3.78 2.42 6.02
N TRP A 111 3.27 2.35 7.26
CA TRP A 111 3.04 1.08 7.93
C TRP A 111 1.65 0.58 7.54
N CYS A 112 1.52 0.36 6.25
CA CYS A 112 0.24 0.22 5.57
C CYS A 112 0.36 -0.84 4.47
N GLY A 113 -0.74 -1.13 3.80
CA GLY A 113 -0.73 -1.98 2.61
C GLY A 113 -1.79 -1.47 1.65
N PRO A 114 -1.48 -1.36 0.34
CA PRO A 114 -2.46 -0.89 -0.61
C PRO A 114 -3.57 -1.93 -0.79
N SER A 115 -4.80 -1.46 -0.96
CA SER A 115 -5.93 -2.31 -1.37
C SER A 115 -6.34 -2.02 -2.81
N TYR A 116 -7.12 -2.93 -3.40
CA TYR A 116 -7.49 -2.90 -4.82
C TYR A 116 -8.99 -3.04 -5.00
N PHE A 117 -9.52 -2.38 -6.02
CA PHE A 117 -10.81 -2.73 -6.63
C PHE A 117 -10.82 -2.40 -8.12
N THR A 118 -11.74 -3.00 -8.86
CA THR A 118 -11.95 -2.67 -10.27
C THR A 118 -13.04 -1.61 -10.38
N GLY A 119 -12.74 -0.48 -11.03
CA GLY A 119 -13.72 0.58 -11.23
C GLY A 119 -14.82 0.20 -12.23
N PRO A 120 -15.89 1.02 -12.34
CA PRO A 120 -16.98 0.77 -13.30
C PRO A 120 -16.55 0.80 -14.77
N ASP A 121 -15.39 1.38 -15.05
CA ASP A 121 -14.76 1.38 -16.37
C ASP A 121 -13.93 0.12 -16.66
N GLY A 122 -13.97 -0.87 -15.76
CA GLY A 122 -13.19 -2.11 -15.89
C GLY A 122 -11.70 -1.94 -15.63
N VAL A 123 -11.26 -0.75 -15.18
CA VAL A 123 -9.85 -0.44 -14.94
C VAL A 123 -9.57 -0.50 -13.44
N GLY A 124 -8.38 -0.99 -13.07
CA GLY A 124 -7.95 -1.10 -11.69
C GLY A 124 -7.86 0.24 -10.95
N ARG A 125 -8.14 0.16 -9.65
CA ARG A 125 -7.97 1.24 -8.67
C ARG A 125 -7.12 0.74 -7.51
N ILE A 126 -6.20 1.58 -7.08
CA ILE A 126 -5.37 1.35 -5.90
C ILE A 126 -5.81 2.33 -4.82
N VAL A 127 -5.99 1.82 -3.62
CA VAL A 127 -6.17 2.65 -2.43
C VAL A 127 -4.85 2.66 -1.69
N SER A 128 -4.19 3.82 -1.64
CA SER A 128 -3.06 4.04 -0.75
C SER A 128 -3.54 4.66 0.56
N SER A 129 -2.80 4.42 1.63
CA SER A 129 -3.16 4.85 2.98
C SER A 129 -1.94 5.19 3.82
N GLY A 130 -0.89 5.72 3.20
CA GLY A 130 0.26 6.30 3.90
C GLY A 130 -0.10 7.61 4.59
N GLY A 131 0.83 8.22 5.30
CA GLY A 131 0.59 9.48 6.00
C GLY A 131 1.71 9.85 6.96
N GLY A 132 1.37 10.53 8.05
CA GLY A 132 2.33 10.89 9.09
C GLY A 132 1.73 10.72 10.48
N ALA A 133 2.44 11.21 11.49
CA ALA A 133 2.09 11.06 12.90
C ALA A 133 0.69 11.60 13.29
N ASN A 134 0.06 12.43 12.44
CA ASN A 134 -1.24 13.03 12.69
C ASN A 134 -2.38 12.42 11.86
N GLY A 135 -2.11 11.42 11.03
CA GLY A 135 -3.16 10.72 10.29
C GLY A 135 -2.70 10.01 9.02
N ALA A 136 -3.54 9.06 8.60
CA ALA A 136 -3.42 8.31 7.36
C ALA A 136 -4.26 8.98 6.25
N GLN A 137 -3.62 9.29 5.13
CA GLN A 137 -4.25 9.86 3.96
C GLN A 137 -4.74 8.75 3.02
N ILE A 138 -6.05 8.49 3.05
CA ILE A 138 -6.66 7.52 2.12
C ILE A 138 -6.81 8.18 0.75
N THR A 139 -6.20 7.62 -0.28
CA THR A 139 -6.21 8.16 -1.65
C THR A 139 -6.51 7.06 -2.66
N VAL A 140 -7.43 7.34 -3.59
CA VAL A 140 -7.74 6.45 -4.71
C VAL A 140 -6.95 6.88 -5.94
N TRP A 141 -6.21 5.93 -6.52
CA TRP A 141 -5.46 6.07 -7.75
C TRP A 141 -6.06 5.20 -8.84
N LYS A 142 -6.29 5.76 -10.02
CA LYS A 142 -6.59 5.01 -11.24
C LYS A 142 -5.27 4.59 -11.90
N ILE A 143 -5.21 3.33 -12.33
CA ILE A 143 -4.18 2.91 -13.28
C ILE A 143 -4.55 3.46 -14.66
N GLN A 144 -3.89 4.53 -15.09
CA GLN A 144 -3.94 4.92 -16.49
C GLN A 144 -3.12 3.91 -17.29
N THR A 145 -3.61 3.52 -18.47
CA THR A 145 -2.95 2.52 -19.31
C THR A 145 -2.59 3.05 -20.71
N SER A 146 -3.02 4.28 -21.02
CA SER A 146 -2.74 5.01 -22.26
C SER A 146 -2.86 6.52 -22.00
N PRO A 147 -2.04 7.39 -22.62
CA PRO A 147 -0.95 7.06 -23.56
C PRO A 147 0.26 6.44 -22.86
N THR A 148 0.40 6.65 -21.56
CA THR A 148 1.44 6.07 -20.70
C THR A 148 0.80 5.40 -19.51
N VAL A 149 1.42 4.31 -19.04
CA VAL A 149 0.97 3.62 -17.83
C VAL A 149 1.41 4.41 -16.60
N ALA A 150 0.48 4.84 -15.76
CA ALA A 150 0.77 5.69 -14.61
C ALA A 150 -0.34 5.66 -13.56
N PHE A 151 -0.03 6.12 -12.35
CA PHE A 151 -1.02 6.45 -11.34
C PHE A 151 -1.66 7.81 -11.64
N VAL A 152 -2.99 7.85 -11.67
CA VAL A 152 -3.76 9.10 -11.76
C VAL A 152 -4.65 9.21 -10.54
N GLN A 153 -4.39 10.22 -9.71
CA GLN A 153 -5.20 10.47 -8.52
C GLN A 153 -6.65 10.77 -8.91
N LYS A 154 -7.59 10.06 -8.29
CA LYS A 154 -9.02 10.30 -8.43
C LYS A 154 -9.53 11.23 -7.34
N GLY A 155 -9.12 10.98 -6.11
CA GLY A 155 -9.49 11.78 -4.95
C GLY A 155 -8.92 11.20 -3.68
N ALA A 156 -9.05 11.96 -2.61
CA ALA A 156 -8.53 11.61 -1.29
C ALA A 156 -9.57 11.89 -0.21
N ALA A 157 -9.60 11.09 0.85
CA ALA A 157 -10.48 11.33 2.00
C ALA A 157 -9.92 12.46 2.89
N ALA A 158 -10.72 12.93 3.85
CA ALA A 158 -10.13 13.58 5.01
C ALA A 158 -9.20 12.57 5.72
N PRO A 159 -8.03 12.99 6.25
CA PRO A 159 -7.12 12.08 6.92
C PRO A 159 -7.80 11.31 8.06
N VAL A 160 -7.61 9.99 8.08
CA VAL A 160 -8.04 9.14 9.19
C VAL A 160 -7.09 9.40 10.36
N PRO A 161 -7.60 9.73 11.57
CA PRO A 161 -6.77 9.96 12.74
C PRO A 161 -5.85 8.77 13.06
N SER A 162 -4.59 9.10 13.37
CA SER A 162 -3.57 8.20 13.92
C SER A 162 -2.78 9.00 14.95
N GLY A 163 -2.49 8.42 16.11
CA GLY A 163 -1.50 8.97 17.06
C GLY A 163 -0.26 8.08 17.19
N GLN A 164 -0.05 7.21 16.19
CA GLN A 164 1.03 6.22 16.14
C GLN A 164 1.71 6.30 14.76
N ASP A 165 2.36 5.23 14.30
CA ASP A 165 3.05 5.28 13.00
C ASP A 165 2.16 5.70 11.84
N GLY A 166 2.83 6.16 10.77
CA GLY A 166 2.19 6.64 9.55
C GLY A 166 1.35 5.56 8.86
N GLY A 167 0.15 5.96 8.46
CA GLY A 167 -0.73 5.15 7.63
C GLY A 167 -1.58 4.12 8.37
N THR A 168 -2.36 3.36 7.59
CA THR A 168 -3.25 2.32 8.11
C THR A 168 -3.61 1.29 7.05
N PHE A 169 -4.13 0.13 7.44
CA PHE A 169 -4.64 -0.85 6.48
C PHE A 169 -6.04 -0.51 6.00
N THR A 170 -6.30 -0.86 4.74
CA THR A 170 -7.60 -0.68 4.10
C THR A 170 -8.11 -1.99 3.50
N SER A 171 -9.42 -2.09 3.37
CA SER A 171 -10.07 -3.11 2.54
C SER A 171 -11.20 -2.50 1.76
N VAL A 172 -11.61 -3.16 0.66
CA VAL A 172 -12.65 -2.65 -0.22
C VAL A 172 -13.73 -3.71 -0.39
N SER A 173 -14.98 -3.33 -0.17
CA SER A 173 -16.16 -4.09 -0.60
C SER A 173 -16.72 -3.48 -1.87
N SER A 174 -17.21 -4.29 -2.82
CA SER A 174 -17.83 -3.79 -4.05
C SER A 174 -18.72 -4.85 -4.69
N ASN A 175 -19.74 -4.44 -5.45
CA ASN A 175 -20.51 -5.35 -6.30
C ASN A 175 -19.90 -5.37 -7.72
N GLY A 176 -18.71 -5.98 -7.83
CA GLY A 176 -17.95 -6.04 -9.06
C GLY A 176 -17.63 -4.64 -9.60
N THR A 177 -18.04 -4.37 -10.85
CA THR A 177 -17.84 -3.07 -11.50
C THR A 177 -19.09 -2.19 -11.45
N GLN A 178 -20.06 -2.47 -10.58
CA GLN A 178 -21.25 -1.62 -10.44
C GLN A 178 -20.87 -0.27 -9.79
N ALA A 179 -21.14 0.83 -10.50
CA ALA A 179 -20.84 2.18 -10.03
C ALA A 179 -21.55 2.52 -8.71
N GLY A 180 -20.84 3.18 -7.80
CA GLY A 180 -21.36 3.64 -6.51
C GLY A 180 -21.45 2.54 -5.44
N THR A 181 -20.95 1.33 -5.71
CA THR A 181 -21.02 0.21 -4.77
C THR A 181 -19.72 -0.06 -4.04
N ALA A 182 -18.60 0.50 -4.51
CA ALA A 182 -17.32 0.29 -3.86
C ALA A 182 -17.21 1.17 -2.60
N ILE A 183 -16.93 0.52 -1.47
CA ILE A 183 -16.74 1.17 -0.18
C ILE A 183 -15.33 0.84 0.31
N ILE A 184 -14.58 1.89 0.63
CA ILE A 184 -13.23 1.79 1.18
C ILE A 184 -13.34 1.81 2.70
N TRP A 185 -12.99 0.71 3.33
CA TRP A 185 -12.94 0.55 4.78
C TRP A 185 -11.53 0.81 5.28
N ALA A 186 -11.41 1.59 6.35
CA ALA A 186 -10.15 1.90 6.99
C ALA A 186 -10.32 1.88 8.51
N THR A 187 -9.31 1.41 9.22
CA THR A 187 -9.25 1.57 10.68
C THR A 187 -8.35 2.74 11.05
N GLY A 188 -8.76 3.58 11.99
CA GLY A 188 -7.82 4.50 12.63
C GLY A 188 -6.89 3.77 13.57
N ARG A 189 -5.79 4.42 13.94
CA ARG A 189 -4.96 3.97 15.07
C ARG A 189 -5.34 4.79 16.31
N PRO A 190 -5.19 4.21 17.53
CA PRO A 190 -5.42 4.97 18.75
C PRO A 190 -4.63 6.27 18.78
N THR A 191 -5.30 7.36 19.17
CA THR A 191 -4.68 8.68 19.41
C THR A 191 -4.34 8.92 20.87
N ASP A 192 -4.76 8.01 21.74
CA ASP A 192 -4.50 7.99 23.18
C ASP A 192 -4.22 6.54 23.59
N SER A 193 -3.63 6.36 24.77
CA SER A 193 -3.46 5.06 25.42
C SER A 193 -4.64 4.71 26.34
N ASN A 194 -5.46 5.69 26.76
CA ASN A 194 -6.58 5.46 27.67
C ASN A 194 -7.80 6.38 27.43
N PRO A 195 -8.87 5.90 26.77
CA PRO A 195 -8.95 4.60 26.11
C PRO A 195 -8.14 4.61 24.80
N ALA A 196 -7.44 3.53 24.51
CA ALA A 196 -6.83 3.30 23.20
C ALA A 196 -7.90 2.95 22.15
N ALA A 197 -8.80 3.88 21.87
CA ALA A 197 -9.95 3.68 21.00
C ALA A 197 -9.53 3.46 19.55
N VAL A 198 -10.16 2.48 18.90
CA VAL A 198 -9.99 2.19 17.47
C VAL A 198 -11.30 2.52 16.78
N ASN A 199 -11.22 3.39 15.77
CA ASN A 199 -12.39 3.77 14.96
C ASN A 199 -12.35 3.06 13.60
N LEU A 200 -13.52 2.65 13.12
CA LEU A 200 -13.72 2.19 11.75
C LEU A 200 -14.30 3.34 10.93
N TYR A 201 -13.79 3.52 9.71
CA TYR A 201 -14.23 4.50 8.73
C TYR A 201 -14.63 3.80 7.44
N ALA A 202 -15.65 4.33 6.77
CA ALA A 202 -16.07 3.89 5.45
C ALA A 202 -16.17 5.11 4.52
N PHE A 203 -15.55 5.03 3.35
CA PHE A 203 -15.56 6.09 2.35
C PHE A 203 -16.15 5.59 1.04
N ALA A 204 -16.91 6.45 0.36
CA ALA A 204 -17.30 6.19 -1.02
C ALA A 204 -16.08 6.29 -1.94
N GLU A 205 -16.03 5.44 -2.95
CA GLU A 205 -14.96 5.42 -3.96
C GLU A 205 -14.99 6.63 -4.89
N THR A 206 -16.18 7.19 -5.12
CA THR A 206 -16.42 8.26 -6.09
C THR A 206 -16.20 9.62 -5.43
N PRO A 207 -15.16 10.37 -5.82
CA PRO A 207 -14.88 11.67 -5.22
C PRO A 207 -15.91 12.72 -5.62
N SER A 208 -16.28 13.59 -4.67
CA SER A 208 -17.00 14.83 -4.91
C SER A 208 -16.04 16.00 -4.73
N GLY A 209 -15.77 16.75 -5.79
CA GLY A 209 -14.79 17.85 -5.76
C GLY A 209 -13.36 17.41 -5.43
N GLY A 210 -12.99 16.15 -5.74
CA GLY A 210 -11.69 15.57 -5.40
C GLY A 210 -11.61 14.93 -4.01
N THR A 211 -12.67 15.04 -3.20
CA THR A 211 -12.73 14.46 -1.86
C THR A 211 -13.55 13.18 -1.85
N LEU A 212 -13.04 12.11 -1.23
CA LEU A 212 -13.80 10.87 -0.99
C LEU A 212 -14.80 11.10 0.16
N PRO A 213 -16.12 11.00 -0.09
CA PRO A 213 -17.14 11.21 0.94
C PRO A 213 -17.04 10.17 2.06
N LEU A 214 -17.07 10.61 3.32
CA LEU A 214 -17.24 9.73 4.48
C LEU A 214 -18.69 9.23 4.52
N LEU A 215 -18.88 7.92 4.48
CA LEU A 215 -20.18 7.25 4.57
C LEU A 215 -20.52 6.86 6.01
N PHE A 216 -19.52 6.41 6.76
CA PHE A 216 -19.69 5.91 8.11
C PHE A 216 -18.42 6.10 8.93
N SER A 217 -18.58 6.38 10.22
CA SER A 217 -17.50 6.32 11.21
C SER A 217 -18.05 5.97 12.58
N SER A 218 -17.43 5.02 13.27
CA SER A 218 -17.73 4.73 14.67
C SER A 218 -16.53 4.13 15.39
N GLN A 219 -16.53 4.22 16.72
CA GLN A 219 -15.63 3.38 17.51
C GLN A 219 -15.98 1.91 17.28
N ALA A 220 -14.98 1.13 16.89
CA ALA A 220 -15.10 -0.29 16.59
C ALA A 220 -14.51 -1.16 17.71
N GLY A 221 -13.75 -0.57 18.64
CA GLY A 221 -13.32 -1.17 19.89
C GLY A 221 -12.16 -0.42 20.52
N SER A 222 -11.27 -1.14 21.19
CA SER A 222 -10.04 -0.61 21.78
C SER A 222 -8.86 -1.53 21.53
N TRP A 223 -7.67 -0.94 21.45
CA TRP A 223 -6.41 -1.66 21.34
C TRP A 223 -5.92 -2.05 22.75
N PRO A 224 -5.75 -3.34 23.06
CA PRO A 224 -5.42 -3.77 24.42
C PRO A 224 -3.93 -3.61 24.76
N ASN A 225 -3.04 -3.53 23.76
CA ASN A 225 -1.60 -3.45 23.98
C ASN A 225 -1.09 -2.01 23.91
N THR A 226 -1.31 -1.24 24.97
CA THR A 226 -0.96 0.19 25.01
C THR A 226 0.55 0.48 25.07
N GLY A 227 1.40 -0.55 25.19
CA GLY A 227 2.86 -0.43 25.12
C GLY A 227 3.44 -0.51 23.70
N GLY A 228 2.62 -0.77 22.68
CA GLY A 228 3.04 -0.87 21.29
C GLY A 228 2.02 -0.28 20.31
N ASN A 229 2.45 -0.08 19.07
CA ASN A 229 1.60 0.48 18.02
C ASN A 229 0.60 -0.55 17.51
N ALA A 230 -0.60 -0.08 17.20
CA ALA A 230 -1.70 -0.91 16.77
C ALA A 230 -1.51 -1.33 15.31
N ASN A 231 -1.53 -2.64 15.07
CA ASN A 231 -1.58 -3.22 13.75
C ASN A 231 -2.96 -3.89 13.54
N ILE A 232 -3.80 -3.23 12.74
CA ILE A 232 -5.21 -3.58 12.60
C ILE A 232 -5.57 -3.58 11.13
N VAL A 233 -6.20 -4.67 10.67
CA VAL A 233 -6.69 -4.81 9.31
C VAL A 233 -8.22 -4.94 9.32
N PRO A 234 -8.95 -4.06 8.61
CA PRO A 234 -10.38 -4.24 8.40
C PRO A 234 -10.62 -5.43 7.46
N LEU A 235 -11.46 -6.38 7.87
CA LEU A 235 -11.90 -7.54 7.09
C LEU A 235 -13.33 -7.33 6.60
N VAL A 236 -13.59 -7.49 5.30
CA VAL A 236 -14.95 -7.50 4.77
C VAL A 236 -15.47 -8.94 4.70
N ALA A 237 -16.68 -9.18 5.21
CA ALA A 237 -17.44 -10.42 5.04
C ALA A 237 -18.89 -10.10 4.68
N MET A 238 -19.36 -10.57 3.52
CA MET A 238 -20.77 -10.42 3.08
C MET A 238 -21.29 -8.97 3.15
N ASP A 239 -20.53 -8.01 2.58
CA ASP A 239 -20.82 -6.57 2.61
C ASP A 239 -20.85 -5.91 4.00
N MET A 240 -20.40 -6.62 5.04
CA MET A 240 -20.17 -6.08 6.39
C MET A 240 -18.68 -6.08 6.71
N CYS A 241 -18.16 -4.99 7.29
CA CYS A 241 -16.77 -4.94 7.77
C CYS A 241 -16.67 -5.39 9.23
N LEU A 242 -15.82 -6.38 9.48
CA LEU A 242 -15.31 -6.83 10.77
C LEU A 242 -13.83 -6.41 10.88
N TRP A 243 -13.21 -6.46 12.05
CA TRP A 243 -11.76 -6.26 12.16
C TRP A 243 -11.21 -7.18 13.24
N ARG A 244 -9.92 -7.52 13.15
CA ARG A 244 -9.23 -8.34 14.15
C ARG A 244 -7.87 -7.73 14.46
N ALA A 245 -7.58 -7.53 15.74
CA ALA A 245 -6.23 -7.20 16.22
C ALA A 245 -5.29 -8.37 15.90
N ILE A 246 -4.18 -8.10 15.22
CA ILE A 246 -3.09 -9.06 15.06
C ILE A 246 -1.95 -8.57 15.95
N ASN A 247 -1.57 -9.38 16.95
CA ASN A 247 -0.37 -9.12 17.74
C ASN A 247 0.84 -9.49 16.89
N SER A 248 1.68 -8.51 16.56
CA SER A 248 3.08 -8.71 16.13
C SER A 248 3.98 -8.63 17.35
#